data_AF-A0A7Y9I3J1-F1
#
_entry.id   AF-A0A7Y9I3J1-F1
#
_cell.length_a   1.000
_cell.length_b   1.000
_cell.length_c   1.000
_cell.angle_alpha   90.00
_cell.angle_beta   90.00
_cell.angle_gamma   90.00
#
_symmetry.space_group_name_H-M   'P 1'
#
loop_
_entity.id
_entity.type
_entity.pdbx_description
1 polymer ?
#
loop_
_entity_poly.entity_id
_entity_poly.type
_entity_poly.pdbx_seq_one_letter_code
_entity_poly.pdbx_strand_id
1 'polypeptide(L)'
;MAFPLGPTELIIILVIVVLLFGGSRLAGLGKSTGRALKEFKEETSGLRKSDEDKADADKPAPDARTTAELDAKSADVRAAEPTNAELRKDA
;
A
#
# COMPACT_ATOMS: atom_id res chain seq x y z
N MET A 1 7.69 3.00 43.46
CA MET A 1 7.76 1.65 42.86
C MET A 1 7.25 1.76 41.43
N ALA A 2 8.12 2.12 40.50
CA ALA A 2 7.79 2.23 39.09
C ALA A 2 8.16 0.89 38.45
N PHE A 3 7.16 0.14 37.99
CA PHE A 3 7.43 -0.99 37.10
C PHE A 3 8.01 -0.40 35.82
N PRO A 4 9.26 -0.70 35.45
CA PRO A 4 9.78 -0.27 34.17
C PRO A 4 8.87 -0.89 33.12
N LEU A 5 8.34 -0.05 32.22
CA LEU A 5 7.54 -0.51 31.10
C LEU A 5 8.41 -1.46 30.28
N GLY A 6 8.27 -2.76 30.56
CA GLY A 6 9.00 -3.80 29.90
C GLY A 6 8.45 -4.01 28.50
N PRO A 7 9.19 -4.74 27.66
CA PRO A 7 8.67 -5.18 26.36
C PRO A 7 7.33 -5.91 26.50
N THR A 8 7.11 -6.63 27.60
CA THR A 8 5.85 -7.32 27.91
C THR A 8 4.67 -6.36 28.08
N GLU A 9 4.79 -5.32 28.91
CA GLU A 9 3.75 -4.30 29.08
C GLU A 9 3.45 -3.56 27.78
N LEU A 10 4.48 -3.26 26.99
CA LEU A 10 4.32 -2.60 25.69
C LEU A 10 3.50 -3.47 24.73
N ILE A 11 3.73 -4.79 24.71
CA ILE A 11 2.93 -5.74 23.92
C ILE A 11 1.47 -5.74 24.38
N ILE A 12 1.20 -5.76 25.70
CA ILE A 12 -0.17 -5.74 26.23
C ILE A 12 -0.90 -4.47 25.78
N ILE A 13 -0.26 -3.31 25.89
CA ILE A 13 -0.82 -2.03 25.44
C ILE A 13 -1.07 -2.07 23.93
N LEU A 14 -0.14 -2.59 23.14
CA LEU A 14 -0.28 -2.72 21.70
C LEU A 14 -1.49 -3.58 21.32
N VAL A 15 -1.70 -4.71 22.02
CA VAL A 15 -2.88 -5.58 21.81
C VAL A 15 -4.17 -4.80 22.11
N ILE A 16 -4.24 -4.06 23.22
CA ILE A 16 -5.41 -3.26 23.56
C ILE A 16 -5.70 -2.21 22.46
N VAL A 17 -4.68 -1.50 21.99
CA VAL A 17 -4.81 -0.53 20.89
C VAL A 17 -5.33 -1.20 19.62
N VAL A 18 -4.79 -2.36 19.24
CA VAL A 18 -5.26 -3.11 18.07
C VAL A 18 -6.71 -3.56 18.23
N LEU A 19 -7.16 -3.93 19.44
CA LEU A 19 -8.55 -4.30 19.68
C LEU A 19 -9.49 -3.09 19.59
N LEU A 20 -9.08 -1.92 20.07
CA LEU A 20 -9.90 -0.69 20.01
C LEU A 20 -10.00 -0.10 18.61
N PHE A 21 -8.87 0.01 17.91
CA PHE A 21 -8.79 0.63 16.59
C PHE A 21 -8.99 -0.37 15.44
N GLY A 22 -8.79 -1.66 15.69
CA GLY A 22 -8.76 -2.71 14.68
C GLY A 22 -7.42 -2.77 13.92
N GLY A 23 -7.06 -3.97 13.45
CA GLY A 23 -5.83 -4.17 12.66
C GLY A 23 -5.81 -3.37 11.36
N SER A 24 -6.97 -3.19 10.70
CA SER A 24 -7.06 -2.50 9.41
C SER A 24 -6.76 -1.00 9.49
N ARG A 25 -7.20 -0.31 10.56
CA ARG A 25 -6.93 1.12 10.73
C ARG A 25 -5.45 1.37 11.03
N LEU A 26 -4.88 0.56 11.92
CA LEU A 26 -3.46 0.65 12.29
C LEU A 26 -2.55 0.31 11.09
N ALA A 27 -2.89 -0.72 10.32
CA ALA A 27 -2.18 -1.08 9.09
C ALA A 27 -2.30 -0.02 7.99
N GLY A 28 -3.48 0.61 7.85
CA GLY A 28 -3.70 1.71 6.91
C GLY A 28 -2.81 2.92 7.23
N LEU A 29 -2.81 3.35 8.50
CA LEU A 29 -1.94 4.42 9.00
C LEU A 29 -0.46 4.06 8.81
N GLY A 30 -0.04 2.86 9.23
CA GLY A 30 1.32 2.38 9.08
C GLY A 30 1.80 2.32 7.62
N LYS A 31 0.95 1.89 6.69
CA LYS A 31 1.29 1.87 5.25
C LYS A 31 1.50 3.28 4.68
N SER A 32 0.67 4.25 5.08
CA SER A 32 0.80 5.65 4.64
C SER A 32 2.04 6.34 5.24
N THR A 33 2.22 6.25 6.55
CA THR A 33 3.39 6.77 7.27
C THR A 33 4.68 6.10 6.80
N GLY A 34 4.65 4.78 6.56
CA GLY A 34 5.81 4.03 6.08
C GLY A 34 6.26 4.46 4.69
N ARG A 35 5.33 4.76 3.77
CA ARG A 35 5.68 5.33 2.46
C ARG A 35 6.29 6.72 2.59
N ALA A 36 5.68 7.60 3.38
CA ALA A 36 6.23 8.94 3.63
C ALA A 36 7.63 8.88 4.25
N LEU A 37 7.86 7.99 5.20
CA LEU A 37 9.16 7.82 5.85
C LEU A 37 10.20 7.20 4.90
N LYS A 38 9.78 6.33 3.98
CA LYS A 38 10.65 5.75 2.95
C LYS A 38 11.13 6.83 1.98
N GLU A 39 10.21 7.61 1.42
CA GLU A 39 10.51 8.70 0.50
C GLU A 39 11.40 9.75 1.19
N PHE A 40 11.04 10.15 2.41
CA PHE A 40 11.86 11.06 3.23
C PHE A 40 13.28 10.53 3.46
N LYS A 41 13.41 9.22 3.72
CA LYS A 41 14.73 8.60 3.91
C LYS A 41 15.52 8.51 2.62
N GLU A 42 14.89 8.19 1.49
CA GLU A 42 15.55 8.14 0.17
C GLU A 42 16.08 9.52 -0.23
N GLU A 43 15.28 10.58 -0.08
CA GLU A 43 15.69 11.96 -0.36
C GLU A 43 16.79 12.42 0.60
N THR A 44 16.61 12.20 1.91
CA THR A 44 17.62 12.59 2.93
C THR A 44 18.91 11.78 2.77
N SER A 45 18.84 10.50 2.39
CA SER A 45 20.02 9.67 2.14
C SER A 45 20.74 10.08 0.86
N GLY A 46 20.03 10.55 -0.18
CA GLY A 46 20.64 11.13 -1.38
C GLY A 46 21.40 12.42 -1.10
N LEU A 47 20.88 13.26 -0.18
CA LEU A 47 21.57 14.44 0.30
C LEU A 47 22.82 14.09 1.13
N ARG A 48 22.75 13.04 1.97
CA ARG A 48 23.91 12.57 2.76
C ARG A 48 24.96 11.82 1.95
N LYS A 49 24.56 11.06 0.93
CA LYS A 49 25.48 10.35 0.01
C LYS A 49 26.23 11.25 -0.95
N SER A 50 25.83 12.53 -1.08
CA SER A 50 26.58 13.48 -1.91
C SER A 50 27.93 13.89 -1.29
N ASP A 51 28.16 13.57 -0.01
CA ASP A 51 29.43 13.78 0.71
C ASP A 51 30.29 12.50 0.80
N GLU A 52 29.71 11.31 0.62
CA GLU A 52 30.37 10.01 0.82
C GLU A 52 30.02 9.04 -0.32
N ASP A 53 30.83 9.08 -1.37
CA ASP A 53 31.09 8.07 -2.41
C ASP A 53 29.99 7.15 -2.98
N LYS A 54 30.04 7.08 -4.32
CA LYS A 54 29.27 6.24 -5.25
C LYS A 54 29.50 4.73 -5.01
N ALA A 55 28.77 4.11 -4.10
CA ALA A 55 28.61 2.65 -4.09
C ALA A 55 27.16 2.25 -3.74
N ASP A 56 26.72 1.18 -4.38
CA ASP A 56 25.44 0.49 -4.18
C ASP A 56 24.22 1.13 -4.83
N ALA A 57 24.24 1.15 -6.16
CA ALA A 57 23.06 1.12 -7.01
C ALA A 57 22.75 -0.34 -7.38
N ASP A 58 22.03 -1.07 -6.52
CA ASP A 58 21.16 -2.16 -6.96
C ASP A 58 20.21 -2.56 -5.81
N LYS A 59 18.91 -2.35 -6.01
CA LYS A 59 17.85 -3.29 -5.60
C LYS A 59 16.52 -2.88 -6.22
N PRO A 60 15.90 -3.74 -7.05
CA PRO A 60 14.58 -3.48 -7.59
C PRO A 60 13.55 -3.54 -6.45
N ALA A 61 12.73 -2.49 -6.34
CA ALA A 61 11.58 -2.49 -5.45
C ALA A 61 10.49 -3.40 -6.05
N PRO A 62 9.98 -4.39 -5.32
CA PRO A 62 8.84 -5.17 -5.79
C PRO A 62 7.58 -4.30 -5.77
N ASP A 63 7.03 -4.09 -6.95
CA ASP A 63 5.73 -3.52 -7.21
C ASP A 63 4.62 -4.23 -6.41
N ALA A 64 4.16 -3.59 -5.35
CA ALA A 64 2.89 -3.96 -4.69
C ALA A 64 1.69 -3.33 -5.41
N ARG A 65 1.71 -3.30 -6.74
CA ARG A 65 0.59 -2.92 -7.62
C ARG A 65 0.08 -4.14 -8.37
N THR A 66 -0.54 -5.11 -7.70
CA THR A 66 -1.35 -6.13 -8.42
C THR A 66 -2.54 -6.68 -7.63
N THR A 67 -2.62 -6.56 -6.31
CA THR A 67 -3.66 -7.31 -5.55
C THR A 67 -4.90 -6.53 -5.12
N ALA A 68 -5.14 -5.31 -5.61
CA ALA A 68 -6.35 -4.53 -5.23
C ALA A 68 -7.22 -4.03 -6.40
N GLU A 69 -6.85 -4.32 -7.65
CA GLU A 69 -7.60 -3.88 -8.85
C GLU A 69 -8.19 -5.06 -9.66
N LEU A 70 -8.54 -6.16 -8.99
CA LEU A 70 -9.17 -7.32 -9.65
C LEU A 70 -10.60 -7.62 -9.17
N ASP A 71 -11.17 -6.87 -8.21
CA ASP A 71 -12.45 -7.27 -7.59
C ASP A 71 -13.63 -6.31 -7.78
N ALA A 72 -13.47 -5.20 -8.53
CA ALA A 72 -14.50 -4.16 -8.55
C ALA A 72 -15.43 -4.11 -9.79
N LYS A 73 -15.12 -4.73 -10.95
CA LYS A 73 -16.03 -4.56 -12.12
C LYS A 73 -15.88 -5.52 -13.32
N SER A 74 -15.74 -6.83 -13.08
CA SER A 74 -15.87 -7.85 -14.16
C SER A 74 -17.15 -8.70 -14.06
N ALA A 75 -18.12 -8.32 -13.24
CA ALA A 75 -19.38 -9.07 -13.07
C ALA A 75 -20.57 -8.54 -13.92
N ASP A 76 -20.42 -7.45 -14.67
CA ASP A 76 -21.49 -6.88 -15.51
C ASP A 76 -21.08 -6.83 -16.99
N VAL A 77 -20.64 -7.97 -17.52
CA VAL A 77 -20.47 -8.19 -18.96
C VAL A 77 -21.16 -9.50 -19.32
N ARG A 78 -22.45 -9.66 -18.95
CA ARG A 78 -23.25 -10.82 -19.36
C ARG A 78 -24.77 -10.65 -19.21
N ALA A 79 -25.36 -9.55 -19.66
CA ALA A 79 -26.82 -9.45 -19.79
C ALA A 79 -27.29 -8.30 -20.71
N ALA A 80 -27.12 -8.45 -22.03
CA ALA A 80 -28.02 -7.89 -23.07
C ALA A 80 -27.51 -8.26 -24.48
N GLU A 81 -27.86 -9.46 -24.94
CA GLU A 81 -28.07 -9.78 -26.37
C GLU A 81 -29.22 -8.91 -26.95
N PRO A 82 -29.60 -9.02 -28.24
CA PRO A 82 -28.87 -9.01 -29.51
C PRO A 82 -29.49 -7.96 -30.47
N THR A 83 -29.14 -7.99 -31.77
CA THR A 83 -29.88 -7.38 -32.91
C THR A 83 -29.87 -5.85 -33.07
N ASN A 84 -29.16 -5.34 -34.09
CA ASN A 84 -29.85 -4.99 -35.34
C ASN A 84 -28.83 -4.81 -36.47
N ALA A 85 -28.96 -5.66 -37.48
CA ALA A 85 -28.39 -5.46 -38.79
C ALA A 85 -29.26 -4.46 -39.53
N GLU A 86 -28.73 -3.31 -39.95
CA GLU A 86 -29.24 -2.45 -41.04
C GLU A 86 -28.52 -1.09 -40.97
N LEU A 87 -27.51 -0.86 -41.83
CA LEU A 87 -27.28 0.41 -42.54
C LEU A 87 -25.99 0.39 -43.41
N ARG A 88 -25.78 -0.66 -44.22
CA ARG A 88 -24.79 -0.61 -45.31
C ARG A 88 -25.27 -1.41 -46.51
N LYS A 89 -26.37 -0.95 -47.08
CA LYS A 89 -26.66 -1.09 -48.51
C LYS A 89 -27.87 -0.20 -48.82
N ASP A 90 -27.84 0.37 -50.01
CA ASP A 90 -28.91 1.16 -50.65
C ASP A 90 -28.73 2.68 -50.60
N ALA A 91 -28.68 3.22 -51.82
CA ALA A 91 -28.66 4.61 -52.29
C ALA A 91 -27.29 5.31 -52.37
#